data_AF-A0AA38P0H3-F1
#
_entry.id   AF-A0AA38P0H3-F1
#
_cell.length_a   1.000
_cell.length_b   1.000
_cell.length_c   1.000
_cell.angle_alpha   90.00
_cell.angle_beta   90.00
_cell.angle_gamma   90.00
#
_symmetry.space_group_name_H-M   'P 1'
#
loop_
_entity.id
_entity.type
_entity.pdbx_description
1 polymer ?
#
loop_
_entity_poly.entity_id
_entity_poly.type
_entity_poly.pdbx_seq_one_letter_code
_entity_poly.pdbx_strand_id
1 'polypeptide(L)'
;LVYKASGQFIFASTVVKFVNDELSLPWERLRIVLGSADSHDAEDTERPFGELDRLYQEILSVNRKAGLLCRILGAIVISPEKRVPTTVMIEQLLGLEPGTVSAALWGMHSVLKASPNEVQGKIVFAHKSFTDFLLDRDRSGKFFIDRQSHHNFMACRCLKLMLDWQTGIRPEELEYYRFPDWIERRSRDEDVNEHWPHHRDWGYHCVSASASPELFCALRALDPVAYANRLLRVLSKSNHFGDCSALLGFFMGKMRDVQRWAEVSETQSCFQSITILT
;
A
#
# COMPACT_ATOMS: atom_id res chain seq x y z
N LEU A 1 11.51 31.55 -7.29
CA LEU A 1 10.30 30.68 -7.34
C LEU A 1 9.64 30.69 -8.71
N VAL A 2 9.25 31.85 -9.28
CA VAL A 2 8.61 31.92 -10.61
C VAL A 2 9.44 31.22 -11.69
N TYR A 3 10.77 31.46 -11.71
CA TYR A 3 11.68 30.80 -12.64
C TYR A 3 11.70 29.27 -12.46
N LYS A 4 11.95 28.77 -11.24
CA LYS A 4 11.93 27.32 -10.91
C LYS A 4 10.60 26.63 -11.19
N ALA A 5 9.49 27.37 -11.10
CA ALA A 5 8.18 26.80 -11.37
C ALA A 5 8.00 26.44 -12.84
N SER A 6 8.73 27.09 -13.77
CA SER A 6 8.65 26.82 -15.22
C SER A 6 7.21 26.71 -15.75
N GLY A 7 6.29 27.52 -15.20
CA GLY A 7 4.85 27.51 -15.55
C GLY A 7 4.02 26.38 -14.94
N GLN A 8 4.60 25.49 -14.13
CA GLN A 8 3.92 24.36 -13.50
C GLN A 8 3.22 24.79 -12.21
N PHE A 9 1.90 24.95 -12.28
CA PHE A 9 1.08 25.28 -11.11
C PHE A 9 1.28 24.27 -9.97
N ILE A 10 1.43 22.98 -10.30
CA ILE A 10 1.63 21.93 -9.31
C ILE A 10 2.88 22.18 -8.47
N PHE A 11 4.00 22.56 -9.10
CA PHE A 11 5.23 22.91 -8.39
C PHE A 11 5.00 24.05 -7.40
N ALA A 12 4.41 25.17 -7.84
CA ALA A 12 4.13 26.30 -6.98
C ALA A 12 3.22 25.90 -5.80
N SER A 13 2.16 25.13 -6.05
CA SER A 13 1.25 24.67 -5.01
C SER A 13 1.91 23.71 -4.01
N THR A 14 2.78 22.82 -4.47
CA THR A 14 3.54 21.90 -3.62
C THR A 14 4.56 22.66 -2.77
N VAL A 15 5.25 23.67 -3.32
CA VAL A 15 6.17 24.53 -2.56
C VAL A 15 5.44 25.30 -1.46
N VAL A 16 4.29 25.93 -1.77
CA VAL A 16 3.50 26.66 -0.77
C VAL A 16 3.10 25.75 0.38
N LYS A 17 2.63 24.53 0.08
CA LYS A 17 2.29 23.55 1.12
C LYS A 17 3.53 23.13 1.91
N PHE A 18 4.64 22.80 1.23
CA PHE A 18 5.88 22.33 1.85
C PHE A 18 6.52 23.34 2.80
N VAL A 19 6.42 24.63 2.48
CA VAL A 19 6.90 25.72 3.31
C VAL A 19 5.96 25.98 4.50
N ASN A 20 4.66 25.70 4.33
CA ASN A 20 3.63 25.83 5.36
C ASN A 20 3.53 24.57 6.25
N ASP A 21 4.68 24.05 6.69
CA ASP A 21 4.78 22.95 7.64
C ASP A 21 4.76 23.51 9.06
N GLU A 22 3.78 23.11 9.88
CA GLU A 22 3.58 23.63 11.24
C GLU A 22 4.76 23.35 12.19
N LEU A 23 5.57 22.33 11.87
CA LEU A 23 6.68 21.86 12.70
C LEU A 23 8.06 22.29 12.20
N SER A 24 8.13 23.07 11.11
CA SER A 24 9.40 23.54 10.53
C SER A 24 9.43 25.05 10.37
N LEU A 25 10.64 25.61 10.27
CA LEU A 25 10.80 27.01 9.96
C LEU A 25 10.58 27.25 8.45
N PRO A 26 9.67 28.15 8.04
CA PRO A 26 9.38 28.39 6.62
C PRO A 26 10.60 28.77 5.78
N TRP A 27 11.53 29.53 6.36
CA TRP A 27 12.74 29.97 5.67
C TRP A 27 13.75 28.83 5.44
N GLU A 28 13.79 27.81 6.31
CA GLU A 28 14.63 26.61 6.11
C GLU A 28 14.09 25.77 4.96
N ARG A 29 12.77 25.53 4.96
CA ARG A 29 12.08 24.81 3.88
C ARG A 29 12.24 25.54 2.55
N LEU A 30 12.12 26.86 2.55
CA LEU A 30 12.34 27.67 1.35
C LEU A 30 13.80 27.59 0.88
N ARG A 31 14.77 27.56 1.79
CA ARG A 31 16.18 27.36 1.44
C ARG A 31 16.44 26.00 0.80
N ILE A 32 15.73 24.94 1.17
CA ILE A 32 15.82 23.63 0.47
C ILE A 32 15.34 23.77 -0.98
N VAL A 33 14.18 24.40 -1.19
CA VAL A 33 13.59 24.63 -2.53
C VAL A 33 14.51 25.50 -3.40
N LEU A 34 15.14 26.53 -2.81
CA LEU A 34 15.99 27.49 -3.52
C LEU A 34 17.45 27.04 -3.67
N GLY A 35 18.03 26.41 -2.64
CA GLY A 35 19.45 26.03 -2.50
C GLY A 35 19.87 24.82 -3.33
N SER A 36 18.97 24.34 -4.17
CA SER A 36 19.20 23.33 -5.19
C SER A 36 19.94 23.87 -6.45
N ALA A 37 20.31 25.15 -6.46
CA ALA A 37 20.92 25.83 -7.62
C ALA A 37 22.40 25.48 -7.86
N ASP A 38 23.11 24.88 -6.90
CA ASP A 38 24.55 24.63 -7.06
C ASP A 38 24.87 23.28 -7.71
N SER A 39 23.85 22.45 -7.98
CA SER A 39 23.97 21.19 -8.72
C SER A 39 23.10 21.24 -9.99
N HIS A 40 23.26 22.31 -10.76
CA HIS A 40 22.73 22.37 -12.14
C HIS A 40 23.53 21.41 -13.01
N ASP A 41 23.24 20.12 -12.93
CA ASP A 41 23.55 19.22 -14.04
C ASP A 41 22.67 19.66 -15.21
N ALA A 42 23.29 20.08 -16.30
CA ALA A 42 22.60 20.67 -17.46
C ALA A 42 21.48 19.77 -18.03
N GLU A 43 21.55 18.46 -17.75
CA GLU A 43 20.53 17.47 -18.14
C GLU A 43 19.18 17.64 -17.41
N ASP A 44 19.16 18.14 -16.17
CA ASP A 44 17.92 18.25 -15.38
C ASP A 44 17.09 19.47 -15.79
N THR A 45 17.74 20.51 -16.31
CA THR A 45 17.06 21.72 -16.85
C THR A 45 16.33 21.48 -18.17
N GLU A 46 16.67 20.42 -18.92
CA GLU A 46 15.98 20.06 -20.17
C GLU A 46 14.73 19.19 -19.93
N ARG A 47 14.59 18.59 -18.74
CA ARG A 47 13.45 17.72 -18.42
C ARG A 47 12.22 18.54 -18.03
N PRO A 48 11.05 18.30 -18.65
CA PRO A 48 9.82 19.05 -18.36
C PRO A 48 9.38 19.05 -16.89
N PHE A 49 9.82 18.07 -16.08
CA PHE A 49 9.45 17.93 -14.66
C PHE A 49 10.64 18.00 -13.69
N GLY A 50 11.85 18.36 -14.14
CA GLY A 50 13.08 18.24 -13.34
C GLY A 50 13.01 18.94 -11.97
N GLU A 51 12.56 20.19 -11.92
CA GLU A 51 12.39 20.93 -10.65
C GLU A 51 11.33 20.32 -9.72
N LEU A 52 10.25 19.77 -10.29
CA LEU A 52 9.21 19.08 -9.52
C LEU A 52 9.70 17.75 -8.97
N ASP A 53 10.43 16.98 -9.77
CA ASP A 53 11.01 15.69 -9.40
C ASP A 53 12.03 15.87 -8.29
N ARG A 54 12.87 16.91 -8.39
CA ARG A 54 13.81 17.28 -7.32
C ARG A 54 13.08 17.63 -6.03
N LEU A 55 12.02 18.43 -6.11
CA LEU A 55 11.19 18.76 -4.93
C LEU A 55 10.60 17.49 -4.30
N TYR A 56 10.13 16.53 -5.10
CA TYR A 56 9.66 15.24 -4.59
C TYR A 56 10.79 14.44 -3.93
N GLN A 57 11.99 14.39 -4.52
CA GLN A 57 13.13 13.72 -3.91
C GLN A 57 13.51 14.33 -2.55
N GLU A 58 13.49 15.65 -2.42
CA GLU A 58 13.74 16.34 -1.14
C GLU A 58 12.69 15.99 -0.09
N ILE A 59 11.41 16.03 -0.46
CA ILE A 59 10.30 15.66 0.43
C ILE A 59 10.45 14.22 0.94
N LEU A 60 10.78 13.28 0.05
CA LEU A 60 10.96 11.87 0.41
C LEU A 60 12.23 11.62 1.24
N SER A 61 13.28 12.41 1.02
CA SER A 61 14.58 12.24 1.69
C SER A 61 14.57 12.65 3.16
N VAL A 62 13.51 13.34 3.63
CA VAL A 62 13.25 13.55 5.07
C VAL A 62 13.16 12.23 5.82
N ASN A 63 12.65 11.17 5.17
CA ASN A 63 12.56 9.84 5.77
C ASN A 63 13.87 9.04 5.56
N ARG A 64 14.57 8.78 6.67
CA ARG A 64 15.85 8.04 6.66
C ARG A 64 15.70 6.54 6.33
N LYS A 65 14.51 5.97 6.48
CA LYS A 65 14.21 4.56 6.21
C LYS A 65 13.58 4.39 4.82
N ALA A 66 14.31 4.74 3.77
CA ALA A 66 13.84 4.72 2.38
C ALA A 66 13.16 3.40 1.98
N GLY A 67 13.71 2.24 2.39
CA GLY A 67 13.10 0.93 2.10
C GLY A 67 11.73 0.72 2.75
N LEU A 68 11.53 1.18 3.98
CA LEU A 68 10.22 1.12 4.66
C LEU A 68 9.23 2.08 3.99
N LEU A 69 9.69 3.30 3.68
CA LEU A 69 8.89 4.29 2.99
C LEU A 69 8.42 3.78 1.61
N CYS A 70 9.30 3.14 0.84
CA CYS A 70 8.93 2.55 -0.45
C CYS A 70 7.87 1.46 -0.30
N ARG A 71 7.96 0.59 0.72
CA ARG A 71 6.92 -0.43 0.98
C ARG A 71 5.56 0.20 1.29
N ILE A 72 5.56 1.27 2.09
CA ILE A 72 4.34 2.01 2.47
C ILE A 72 3.74 2.73 1.26
N LEU A 73 4.54 3.51 0.53
CA LEU A 73 4.11 4.20 -0.68
C LEU A 73 3.66 3.21 -1.75
N GLY A 74 4.35 2.09 -1.88
CA GLY A 74 3.99 1.00 -2.77
C GLY A 74 2.62 0.45 -2.46
N ALA A 75 2.34 0.12 -1.19
CA ALA A 75 1.02 -0.31 -0.74
C ALA A 75 -0.08 0.71 -1.06
N ILE A 76 0.21 2.01 -0.98
CA ILE A 76 -0.73 3.08 -1.36
C ILE A 76 -0.96 3.09 -2.88
N VAL A 77 0.12 3.05 -3.68
CA VAL A 77 0.07 3.11 -5.15
C VAL A 77 -0.67 1.93 -5.77
N ILE A 78 -0.54 0.74 -5.19
CA ILE A 78 -1.18 -0.48 -5.69
C ILE A 78 -2.52 -0.77 -5.01
N SER A 79 -3.01 0.13 -4.16
CA SER A 79 -4.34 -0.01 -3.57
C SER A 79 -5.41 0.03 -4.68
N PRO A 80 -6.46 -0.81 -4.60
CA PRO A 80 -7.53 -0.80 -5.60
C PRO A 80 -8.18 0.59 -5.71
N GLU A 81 -8.51 1.06 -6.92
CA GLU A 81 -9.00 2.42 -7.17
C GLU A 81 -10.23 2.82 -6.34
N LYS A 82 -11.08 1.85 -6.01
CA LYS A 82 -12.31 2.07 -5.22
C LYS A 82 -12.06 2.14 -3.71
N ARG A 83 -10.81 2.00 -3.25
CA ARG A 83 -10.44 1.94 -1.85
C ARG A 83 -9.36 2.96 -1.52
N VAL A 84 -9.66 3.82 -0.56
CA VAL A 84 -8.66 4.71 0.01
C VAL A 84 -7.97 3.96 1.15
N PRO A 85 -6.65 3.69 1.08
CA PRO A 85 -5.93 3.02 2.14
C PRO A 85 -5.90 3.90 3.40
N THR A 86 -5.96 3.28 4.58
CA THR A 86 -5.75 3.96 5.87
C THR A 86 -4.40 3.56 6.45
N THR A 87 -3.88 4.37 7.38
CA THR A 87 -2.64 4.06 8.12
C THR A 87 -2.72 2.68 8.77
N VAL A 88 -3.79 2.42 9.52
CA VAL A 88 -4.07 1.14 10.19
C VAL A 88 -4.09 -0.03 9.21
N MET A 89 -4.74 0.13 8.06
CA MET A 89 -4.81 -0.92 7.05
C MET A 89 -3.43 -1.29 6.51
N ILE A 90 -2.59 -0.30 6.22
CA ILE A 90 -1.22 -0.53 5.74
C ILE A 90 -0.37 -1.16 6.83
N GLU A 91 -0.44 -0.66 8.07
CA GLU A 91 0.24 -1.26 9.21
C GLU A 91 -0.15 -2.74 9.33
N GLN A 92 -1.43 -3.07 9.09
CA GLN A 92 -1.92 -4.45 9.23
C GLN A 92 -1.37 -5.37 8.16
N LEU A 93 -1.43 -4.93 6.92
CA LEU A 93 -0.89 -5.70 5.80
C LEU A 93 0.64 -5.85 5.92
N LEU A 94 1.32 -4.80 6.39
CA LEU A 94 2.77 -4.77 6.52
C LEU A 94 3.29 -5.25 7.88
N GLY A 95 2.43 -5.60 8.83
CA GLY A 95 2.80 -6.07 10.17
C GLY A 95 3.75 -5.09 10.86
N LEU A 96 3.40 -3.81 10.83
CA LEU A 96 4.17 -2.71 11.42
C LEU A 96 3.53 -2.30 12.73
N GLU A 97 4.31 -1.81 13.69
CA GLU A 97 3.76 -1.27 14.94
C GLU A 97 2.81 -0.08 14.68
N PRO A 98 1.76 0.11 15.50
CA PRO A 98 0.84 1.23 15.35
C PRO A 98 1.56 2.58 15.34
N GLY A 99 1.20 3.46 14.41
CA GLY A 99 1.82 4.77 14.22
C GLY A 99 3.09 4.75 13.38
N THR A 100 3.61 3.58 13.00
CA THR A 100 4.77 3.47 12.10
C THR A 100 4.48 4.10 10.75
N VAL A 101 3.28 3.94 10.20
CA VAL A 101 2.93 4.52 8.89
C VAL A 101 2.80 6.03 9.01
N SER A 102 2.13 6.54 10.04
CA SER A 102 2.04 7.99 10.28
C SER A 102 3.42 8.63 10.45
N ALA A 103 4.31 7.99 11.21
CA ALA A 103 5.70 8.45 11.37
C ALA A 103 6.49 8.39 10.06
N ALA A 104 6.27 7.38 9.23
CA ALA A 104 6.96 7.26 7.95
C ALA A 104 6.47 8.28 6.90
N LEU A 105 5.20 8.66 6.96
CA LEU A 105 4.60 9.68 6.09
C LEU A 105 4.78 11.11 6.64
N TRP A 106 5.43 11.26 7.78
CA TRP A 106 5.71 12.56 8.38
C TRP A 106 6.57 13.43 7.45
N GLY A 107 6.24 14.72 7.35
CA GLY A 107 6.91 15.67 6.46
C GLY A 107 6.47 15.60 4.99
N MET A 108 5.53 14.71 4.64
CA MET A 108 4.98 14.56 3.29
C MET A 108 3.65 15.31 3.07
N HIS A 109 3.28 16.24 3.95
CA HIS A 109 2.00 16.97 3.90
C HIS A 109 1.77 17.73 2.58
N SER A 110 2.84 18.09 1.86
CA SER A 110 2.76 18.79 0.57
C SER A 110 2.35 17.90 -0.61
N VAL A 111 2.52 16.59 -0.46
CA VAL A 111 2.19 15.57 -1.48
C VAL A 111 1.05 14.64 -1.06
N LEU A 112 0.54 14.78 0.17
CA LEU A 112 -0.63 14.07 0.70
C LEU A 112 -1.82 15.03 0.84
N LYS A 113 -3.04 14.54 0.58
CA LYS A 113 -4.30 15.31 0.66
C LYS A 113 -4.91 15.35 2.06
N ALA A 114 -4.72 14.27 2.82
CA ALA A 114 -5.27 14.10 4.16
C ALA A 114 -4.12 13.89 5.16
N SER A 115 -4.32 14.36 6.38
CA SER A 115 -3.32 14.26 7.44
C SER A 115 -3.23 12.81 7.92
N PRO A 116 -2.06 12.14 7.82
CA PRO A 116 -1.85 10.81 8.39
C PRO A 116 -2.00 10.76 9.92
N ASN A 117 -2.15 11.93 10.56
CA ASN A 117 -2.30 12.09 12.01
C ASN A 117 -3.76 12.05 12.48
N GLU A 118 -4.73 11.97 11.56
CA GLU A 118 -6.13 11.70 11.92
C GLU A 118 -6.30 10.22 12.31
N VAL A 119 -7.21 9.93 13.24
CA VAL A 119 -7.54 8.55 13.63
C VAL A 119 -8.06 7.81 12.40
N GLN A 120 -7.39 6.72 12.02
CA GLN A 120 -7.62 5.98 10.76
C GLN A 120 -7.43 6.85 9.50
N GLY A 121 -6.50 7.81 9.54
CA GLY A 121 -6.21 8.76 8.47
C GLY A 121 -6.16 8.10 7.10
N LYS A 122 -7.13 8.44 6.25
CA LYS A 122 -7.17 8.04 4.85
C LYS A 122 -5.96 8.64 4.14
N ILE A 123 -5.25 7.85 3.34
CA ILE A 123 -4.04 8.29 2.67
C ILE A 123 -4.34 8.47 1.19
N VAL A 124 -4.27 9.71 0.72
CA VAL A 124 -4.53 10.08 -0.67
C VAL A 124 -3.40 10.97 -1.15
N PHE A 125 -2.83 10.67 -2.31
CA PHE A 125 -1.86 11.57 -2.94
C PHE A 125 -2.54 12.84 -3.43
N ALA A 126 -1.86 13.97 -3.25
CA ALA A 126 -2.41 15.26 -3.59
C ALA A 126 -2.63 15.43 -5.10
N HIS A 127 -1.75 14.82 -5.91
CA HIS A 127 -1.79 14.95 -7.37
C HIS A 127 -1.19 13.73 -8.07
N LYS A 128 -1.68 13.45 -9.29
CA LYS A 128 -1.24 12.31 -10.12
C LYS A 128 0.26 12.37 -10.46
N SER A 129 0.82 13.57 -10.65
CA SER A 129 2.25 13.76 -10.95
C SER A 129 3.19 13.12 -9.93
N PHE A 130 2.76 13.02 -8.66
CA PHE A 130 3.55 12.34 -7.63
C PHE A 130 3.52 10.82 -7.80
N THR A 131 2.35 10.25 -8.11
CA THR A 131 2.24 8.84 -8.49
C THR A 131 3.06 8.55 -9.76
N ASP A 132 2.97 9.40 -10.77
CA ASP A 132 3.71 9.23 -12.03
C ASP A 132 5.23 9.35 -11.79
N PHE A 133 5.67 10.19 -10.84
CA PHE A 133 7.06 10.24 -10.40
C PHE A 133 7.50 8.93 -9.74
N LEU A 134 6.73 8.42 -8.77
CA LEU A 134 7.05 7.18 -8.05
C LEU A 134 7.09 5.94 -8.96
N LEU A 135 6.33 5.96 -10.05
CA LEU A 135 6.23 4.88 -11.04
C LEU A 135 7.25 5.00 -12.18
N ASP A 136 8.14 5.99 -12.13
CA ASP A 136 9.19 6.20 -13.12
C ASP A 136 10.56 6.08 -12.46
N ARG A 137 11.35 5.10 -12.91
CA ARG A 137 12.66 4.77 -12.32
C ARG A 137 13.67 5.88 -12.51
N ASP A 138 13.66 6.54 -13.67
CA ASP A 138 14.63 7.57 -14.03
C ASP A 138 14.36 8.87 -13.27
N ARG A 139 13.11 9.09 -12.87
CA ARG A 139 12.69 10.25 -12.07
C ARG A 139 12.87 10.04 -10.57
N SER A 140 12.46 8.89 -10.04
CA SER A 140 12.41 8.63 -8.59
C SER A 140 13.62 7.90 -8.02
N GLY A 141 14.45 7.28 -8.86
CA GLY A 141 15.69 6.61 -8.46
C GLY A 141 15.48 5.58 -7.34
N LYS A 142 16.04 5.83 -6.16
CA LYS A 142 15.92 4.94 -4.98
C LYS A 142 14.49 4.82 -4.43
N PHE A 143 13.59 5.73 -4.81
CA PHE A 143 12.19 5.75 -4.39
C PHE A 143 11.25 5.10 -5.42
N PHE A 144 11.79 4.50 -6.47
CA PHE A 144 11.02 3.84 -7.52
C PHE A 144 10.18 2.68 -7.01
N ILE A 145 8.92 2.66 -7.44
CA ILE A 145 7.93 1.64 -7.09
C ILE A 145 7.63 0.82 -8.34
N ASP A 146 8.20 -0.38 -8.40
CA ASP A 146 7.78 -1.37 -9.38
C ASP A 146 6.42 -1.97 -8.96
N ARG A 147 5.39 -1.79 -9.80
CA ARG A 147 4.02 -2.21 -9.48
C ARG A 147 3.93 -3.72 -9.28
N GLN A 148 4.48 -4.51 -10.21
CA GLN A 148 4.33 -5.96 -10.20
C GLN A 148 5.04 -6.59 -8.99
N SER A 149 6.23 -6.12 -8.66
CA SER A 149 6.97 -6.55 -7.46
C SER A 149 6.24 -6.15 -6.17
N HIS A 150 5.61 -4.98 -6.12
CA HIS A 150 4.81 -4.59 -4.96
C HIS A 150 3.51 -5.40 -4.85
N HIS A 151 2.85 -5.73 -5.97
CA HIS A 151 1.72 -6.64 -5.97
C HIS A 151 2.13 -8.04 -5.48
N ASN A 152 3.29 -8.54 -5.91
CA ASN A 152 3.85 -9.79 -5.41
C ASN A 152 4.07 -9.75 -3.89
N PHE A 153 4.77 -8.72 -3.41
CA PHE A 153 5.03 -8.52 -1.99
C PHE A 153 3.72 -8.47 -1.19
N MET A 154 2.74 -7.68 -1.63
CA MET A 154 1.45 -7.57 -0.97
C MET A 154 0.65 -8.89 -1.01
N ALA A 155 0.69 -9.63 -2.12
CA ALA A 155 0.07 -10.95 -2.22
C ALA A 155 0.65 -11.91 -1.19
N CYS A 156 1.98 -11.98 -1.08
CA CYS A 156 2.67 -12.79 -0.08
C CYS A 156 2.29 -12.38 1.35
N ARG A 157 2.21 -11.07 1.62
CA ARG A 157 1.76 -10.54 2.92
C ARG A 157 0.34 -10.95 3.25
N CYS A 158 -0.59 -10.81 2.31
CA CYS A 158 -1.98 -11.23 2.51
C CYS A 158 -2.06 -12.73 2.80
N LEU A 159 -1.42 -13.57 1.97
CA LEU A 159 -1.45 -15.03 2.14
C LEU A 159 -0.83 -15.47 3.46
N LYS A 160 0.25 -14.82 3.92
CA LYS A 160 0.83 -15.07 5.24
C LYS A 160 -0.18 -14.80 6.35
N LEU A 161 -0.85 -13.65 6.33
CA LEU A 161 -1.87 -13.31 7.33
C LEU A 161 -3.03 -14.32 7.31
N MET A 162 -3.43 -14.76 6.12
CA MET A 162 -4.46 -15.79 5.95
C MET A 162 -4.02 -17.14 6.53
N LEU A 163 -2.75 -17.52 6.33
CA LEU A 163 -2.18 -18.77 6.84
C LEU A 163 -1.96 -18.75 8.36
N ASP A 164 -1.44 -17.65 8.91
CA ASP A 164 -1.30 -17.45 10.36
C ASP A 164 -2.68 -17.59 11.02
N TRP A 165 -3.68 -16.96 10.41
CA TRP A 165 -5.05 -17.09 10.85
C TRP A 165 -5.61 -18.50 10.61
N GLN A 166 -5.25 -19.24 9.55
CA GLN A 166 -5.70 -20.63 9.36
C GLN A 166 -5.15 -21.56 10.46
N THR A 167 -3.88 -21.40 10.82
CA THR A 167 -3.12 -22.34 11.67
C THR A 167 -3.36 -22.21 13.16
N GLY A 168 -4.01 -21.15 13.63
CA GLY A 168 -4.35 -21.02 15.05
C GLY A 168 -3.61 -19.92 15.77
N ILE A 169 -2.66 -19.26 15.10
CA ILE A 169 -2.03 -18.05 15.62
C ILE A 169 -3.15 -17.03 15.77
N ARG A 170 -3.58 -16.81 17.03
CA ARG A 170 -4.71 -15.95 17.30
C ARG A 170 -4.28 -14.52 16.98
N PRO A 171 -5.13 -13.74 16.29
CA PRO A 171 -4.93 -12.30 16.22
C PRO A 171 -4.78 -11.70 17.64
N GLU A 172 -5.42 -12.27 18.67
CA GLU A 172 -5.28 -11.83 20.07
C GLU A 172 -3.86 -11.98 20.68
N GLU A 173 -3.04 -12.92 20.20
CA GLU A 173 -1.64 -13.11 20.67
C GLU A 173 -0.64 -12.21 19.94
N LEU A 174 -1.08 -11.62 18.82
CA LEU A 174 -0.41 -10.51 18.17
C LEU A 174 -0.99 -9.24 18.79
N GLU A 175 -0.25 -8.58 19.69
CA GLU A 175 -0.71 -7.35 20.38
C GLU A 175 -1.30 -6.29 19.41
N TYR A 176 -0.80 -6.35 18.17
CA TYR A 176 -1.16 -5.63 16.96
C TYR A 176 -2.60 -5.84 16.42
N TYR A 177 -3.20 -7.01 16.67
CA TYR A 177 -4.53 -7.43 16.21
C TYR A 177 -5.57 -7.42 17.33
N ARG A 178 -5.20 -6.96 18.53
CA ARG A 178 -6.10 -6.77 19.66
C ARG A 178 -7.34 -6.06 19.13
N PHE A 179 -8.40 -6.84 18.89
CA PHE A 179 -9.60 -6.42 18.21
C PHE A 179 -10.00 -5.09 18.84
N PRO A 180 -9.94 -3.95 18.13
CA PRO A 180 -10.56 -2.75 18.68
C PRO A 180 -12.01 -3.11 19.02
N ASP A 181 -12.67 -2.34 19.87
CA ASP A 181 -14.08 -2.51 20.25
C ASP A 181 -15.10 -2.51 19.06
N TRP A 182 -14.68 -2.75 17.81
CA TRP A 182 -15.46 -2.68 16.57
C TRP A 182 -16.49 -3.80 16.40
N ILE A 183 -16.30 -4.99 17.01
CA ILE A 183 -17.37 -5.98 17.07
C ILE A 183 -18.51 -5.47 17.98
N GLU A 184 -18.18 -4.70 19.02
CA GLU A 184 -19.15 -4.14 19.96
C GLU A 184 -19.74 -2.79 19.49
N ARG A 185 -19.01 -1.99 18.70
CA ARG A 185 -19.43 -0.67 18.17
C ARG A 185 -20.03 -0.72 16.76
N ARG A 186 -20.40 -1.90 16.27
CA ARG A 186 -20.92 -2.08 14.92
C ARG A 186 -22.21 -1.27 14.67
N SER A 187 -22.15 -0.31 13.75
CA SER A 187 -23.35 0.18 13.05
C SER A 187 -23.81 -0.90 12.05
N ARG A 188 -25.12 -1.04 11.84
CA ARG A 188 -25.70 -2.06 10.94
C ARG A 188 -25.20 -1.97 9.48
N ASP A 189 -24.61 -0.84 9.09
CA ASP A 189 -24.30 -0.48 7.70
C ASP A 189 -22.81 -0.61 7.30
N GLU A 190 -21.90 -0.99 8.20
CA GLU A 190 -20.47 -1.11 7.87
C GLU A 190 -20.13 -2.48 7.24
N ASP A 191 -19.50 -2.46 6.07
CA ASP A 191 -19.07 -3.65 5.31
C ASP A 191 -17.95 -4.38 6.07
N VAL A 192 -18.22 -5.62 6.52
CA VAL A 192 -17.26 -6.51 7.21
C VAL A 192 -15.95 -6.65 6.43
N ASN A 193 -15.98 -6.48 5.11
CA ASN A 193 -14.81 -6.55 4.23
C ASN A 193 -13.84 -5.37 4.37
N GLU A 194 -14.27 -4.22 4.88
CA GLU A 194 -13.37 -3.08 5.09
C GLU A 194 -12.32 -3.40 6.16
N HIS A 195 -12.69 -4.20 7.15
CA HIS A 195 -11.85 -4.50 8.31
C HIS A 195 -10.85 -5.62 8.07
N TRP A 196 -10.98 -6.38 6.99
CA TRP A 196 -10.07 -7.50 6.68
C TRP A 196 -9.42 -7.36 5.31
N PRO A 197 -8.45 -6.43 5.17
CA PRO A 197 -7.89 -6.08 3.87
C PRO A 197 -7.24 -7.28 3.17
N HIS A 198 -6.61 -8.19 3.91
CA HIS A 198 -6.02 -9.38 3.31
C HIS A 198 -7.07 -10.37 2.77
N HIS A 199 -8.24 -10.54 3.39
CA HIS A 199 -9.32 -11.38 2.85
C HIS A 199 -9.90 -10.79 1.56
N ARG A 200 -9.93 -9.44 1.48
CA ARG A 200 -10.52 -8.73 0.34
C ARG A 200 -9.57 -8.62 -0.85
N ASP A 201 -8.30 -8.35 -0.64
CA ASP A 201 -7.45 -7.87 -1.74
C ASP A 201 -6.38 -8.88 -2.17
N TRP A 202 -6.21 -10.01 -1.47
CA TRP A 202 -5.18 -11.02 -1.79
C TRP A 202 -5.22 -11.48 -3.25
N GLY A 203 -6.41 -11.80 -3.77
CA GLY A 203 -6.57 -12.28 -5.14
C GLY A 203 -6.22 -11.22 -6.18
N TYR A 204 -6.62 -9.96 -5.93
CA TYR A 204 -6.26 -8.81 -6.77
C TYR A 204 -4.74 -8.61 -6.85
N HIS A 205 -4.06 -8.74 -5.71
CA HIS A 205 -2.61 -8.64 -5.68
C HIS A 205 -1.94 -9.83 -6.38
N CYS A 206 -2.44 -11.06 -6.22
CA CYS A 206 -1.91 -12.23 -6.91
C CYS A 206 -1.98 -12.07 -8.44
N VAL A 207 -3.15 -11.74 -8.99
CA VAL A 207 -3.32 -11.63 -10.45
C VAL A 207 -2.56 -10.48 -11.09
N SER A 208 -2.15 -9.49 -10.28
CA SER A 208 -1.39 -8.30 -10.72
C SER A 208 0.11 -8.42 -10.42
N ALA A 209 0.54 -9.51 -9.78
CA ALA A 209 1.92 -9.73 -9.36
C ALA A 209 2.78 -10.26 -10.50
N SER A 210 4.09 -9.99 -10.40
CA SER A 210 5.08 -10.84 -11.06
C SER A 210 5.09 -12.22 -10.39
N ALA A 211 5.29 -13.27 -11.19
CA ALA A 211 5.40 -14.62 -10.66
C ALA A 211 6.71 -14.79 -9.86
N SER A 212 6.66 -15.45 -8.71
CA SER A 212 7.85 -15.73 -7.89
C SER A 212 7.72 -17.05 -7.14
N PRO A 213 8.83 -17.75 -6.83
CA PRO A 213 8.82 -18.93 -5.97
C PRO A 213 8.12 -18.70 -4.62
N GLU A 214 8.34 -17.54 -4.00
CA GLU A 214 7.80 -17.20 -2.68
C GLU A 214 6.26 -17.14 -2.71
N LEU A 215 5.70 -16.43 -3.70
CA LEU A 215 4.25 -16.34 -3.91
C LEU A 215 3.63 -17.71 -4.18
N PHE A 216 4.24 -18.55 -5.03
CA PHE A 216 3.73 -19.90 -5.28
C PHE A 216 3.80 -20.78 -4.03
N CYS A 217 4.88 -20.70 -3.25
CA CYS A 217 4.98 -21.39 -1.97
C CYS A 217 3.89 -20.96 -0.99
N ALA A 218 3.61 -19.65 -0.89
CA ALA A 218 2.54 -19.13 -0.05
C ALA A 218 1.14 -19.60 -0.51
N LEU A 219 0.90 -19.64 -1.82
CA LEU A 219 -0.35 -20.18 -2.39
C LEU A 219 -0.54 -21.67 -2.09
N ARG A 220 0.53 -22.48 -2.18
CA ARG A 220 0.49 -23.92 -1.89
C ARG A 220 0.29 -24.22 -0.40
N ALA A 221 0.73 -23.33 0.48
CA ALA A 221 0.61 -23.51 1.92
C ALA A 221 -0.80 -23.22 2.45
N LEU A 222 -1.60 -22.43 1.73
CA LEU A 222 -2.96 -22.12 2.11
C LEU A 222 -3.88 -23.31 1.77
N ASP A 223 -4.64 -23.81 2.74
CA ASP A 223 -5.69 -24.80 2.51
C ASP A 223 -7.03 -24.04 2.40
N PRO A 224 -7.60 -23.90 1.18
CA PRO A 224 -8.79 -23.09 0.97
C PRO A 224 -10.00 -23.60 1.77
N VAL A 225 -10.09 -24.92 1.99
CA VAL A 225 -11.20 -25.56 2.70
C VAL A 225 -11.06 -25.34 4.20
N ALA A 226 -9.85 -25.57 4.75
CA ALA A 226 -9.60 -25.30 6.17
C ALA A 226 -9.81 -23.82 6.51
N TYR A 227 -9.32 -22.92 5.66
CA TYR A 227 -9.50 -21.47 5.81
C TYR A 227 -10.98 -21.08 5.74
N ALA A 228 -11.72 -21.53 4.72
CA ALA A 228 -13.16 -21.26 4.59
C ALA A 228 -13.96 -21.78 5.78
N ASN A 229 -13.66 -23.00 6.26
CA ASN A 229 -14.32 -23.57 7.43
C ASN A 229 -14.06 -22.77 8.70
N ARG A 230 -12.85 -22.24 8.87
CA ARG A 230 -12.54 -21.35 9.99
C ARG A 230 -13.29 -20.02 9.87
N LEU A 231 -13.45 -19.51 8.65
CA LEU A 231 -14.14 -18.24 8.38
C LEU A 231 -15.61 -18.34 8.73
N LEU A 232 -16.24 -19.42 8.28
CA LEU A 232 -17.60 -19.76 8.66
C LEU A 232 -17.76 -19.87 10.18
N ARG A 233 -16.82 -20.52 10.90
CA ARG A 233 -16.88 -20.66 12.37
C ARG A 233 -16.78 -19.33 13.10
N VAL A 234 -15.97 -18.39 12.61
CA VAL A 234 -15.86 -17.05 13.22
C VAL A 234 -17.10 -16.24 12.92
N LEU A 235 -17.53 -16.23 11.65
CA LEU A 235 -18.70 -15.46 11.24
C LEU A 235 -19.99 -16.00 11.82
N SER A 236 -20.14 -17.31 12.06
CA SER A 236 -21.33 -17.90 12.69
C SER A 236 -21.49 -17.48 14.15
N LYS A 237 -20.40 -17.04 14.82
CA LYS A 237 -20.44 -16.51 16.19
C LYS A 237 -20.80 -15.02 16.23
N SER A 238 -20.59 -14.32 15.12
CA SER A 238 -21.12 -12.97 14.92
C SER A 238 -22.55 -13.10 14.38
N ASN A 239 -23.54 -12.33 14.84
CA ASN A 239 -24.95 -12.48 14.42
C ASN A 239 -25.23 -12.08 12.94
N HIS A 240 -24.34 -12.42 12.00
CA HIS A 240 -24.27 -11.92 10.62
C HIS A 240 -24.19 -13.06 9.59
N PHE A 241 -25.09 -14.04 9.72
CA PHE A 241 -25.10 -15.24 8.89
C PHE A 241 -25.32 -14.96 7.38
N GLY A 242 -26.04 -13.87 7.03
CA GLY A 242 -26.28 -13.47 5.63
C GLY A 242 -25.00 -13.06 4.88
N ASP A 243 -24.01 -12.52 5.58
CA ASP A 243 -22.74 -12.08 5.00
C ASP A 243 -21.81 -13.27 4.66
N CYS A 244 -22.01 -14.42 5.31
CA CYS A 244 -21.14 -15.60 5.18
C CYS A 244 -21.13 -16.19 3.77
N SER A 245 -22.30 -16.33 3.15
CA SER A 245 -22.43 -16.92 1.80
C SER A 245 -21.79 -16.01 0.75
N ALA A 246 -22.00 -14.70 0.86
CA ALA A 246 -21.37 -13.71 -0.01
C ALA A 246 -19.84 -13.72 0.14
N LEU A 247 -19.34 -13.74 1.38
CA LEU A 247 -17.90 -13.79 1.68
C LEU A 247 -17.21 -15.04 1.11
N LEU A 248 -17.85 -16.21 1.27
CA LEU A 248 -17.36 -17.44 0.66
C LEU A 248 -17.41 -17.37 -0.87
N GLY A 249 -18.49 -16.85 -1.45
CA GLY A 249 -18.61 -16.63 -2.89
C GLY A 249 -17.48 -15.75 -3.44
N PHE A 250 -17.15 -14.65 -2.74
CA PHE A 250 -16.03 -13.78 -3.08
C PHE A 250 -14.67 -14.48 -2.96
N PHE A 251 -14.47 -15.25 -1.89
CA PHE A 251 -13.24 -16.01 -1.69
C PHE A 251 -13.03 -17.05 -2.81
N MET A 252 -14.06 -17.86 -3.09
CA MET A 252 -14.03 -18.87 -4.16
C MET A 252 -13.89 -18.25 -5.54
N GLY A 253 -14.49 -17.08 -5.78
CA GLY A 253 -14.30 -16.30 -7.01
C GLY A 253 -12.82 -15.97 -7.23
N LYS A 254 -12.16 -15.39 -6.22
CA LYS A 254 -10.74 -15.04 -6.29
C LYS A 254 -9.84 -16.25 -6.45
N MET A 255 -10.15 -17.36 -5.77
CA MET A 255 -9.41 -18.62 -5.94
C MET A 255 -9.35 -19.04 -7.41
N ARG A 256 -10.48 -18.98 -8.13
CA ARG A 256 -10.52 -19.30 -9.56
C ARG A 256 -9.67 -18.35 -10.40
N ASP A 257 -9.73 -17.05 -10.12
CA ASP A 257 -8.95 -16.05 -10.86
C ASP A 257 -7.44 -16.24 -10.62
N VAL A 258 -7.04 -16.51 -9.37
CA VAL A 258 -5.66 -16.79 -9.00
C VAL A 258 -5.16 -18.10 -9.61
N GLN A 259 -6.00 -19.14 -9.65
CA GLN A 259 -5.64 -20.41 -10.29
C GLN A 259 -5.35 -20.22 -11.78
N ARG A 260 -6.23 -19.52 -12.52
CA ARG A 260 -6.00 -19.21 -13.93
C ARG A 260 -4.72 -18.40 -14.15
N TRP A 261 -4.49 -17.39 -13.30
CA TRP A 261 -3.26 -16.60 -13.36
C TRP A 261 -2.02 -17.46 -13.09
N ALA A 262 -2.07 -18.37 -12.11
CA ALA A 262 -0.98 -19.26 -11.75
C ALA A 262 -0.62 -20.20 -12.90
N GLU A 263 -1.61 -20.83 -13.53
CA GLU A 263 -1.41 -21.72 -14.69
C GLU A 263 -0.70 -21.00 -15.86
N VAL A 264 -1.14 -19.79 -16.19
CA VAL A 264 -0.49 -18.98 -17.24
C VAL A 264 0.93 -18.57 -16.83
N SER A 265 1.11 -18.13 -15.59
CA SER A 265 2.39 -17.64 -15.10
C SER A 265 3.45 -18.73 -15.00
N GLU A 266 3.06 -19.96 -14.66
CA GLU A 266 3.95 -21.12 -14.61
C GLU A 266 4.33 -21.66 -15.99
N THR A 267 3.47 -21.56 -16.99
CA THR A 267 3.88 -21.96 -18.36
C THR A 267 4.95 -21.03 -18.93
N GLN A 268 5.03 -19.79 -18.43
CA GLN A 268 5.98 -18.77 -18.86
C GLN A 268 7.26 -18.73 -18.03
N SER A 269 7.21 -19.24 -16.81
CA SER A 269 8.36 -19.34 -15.91
C SER A 269 8.82 -20.79 -15.86
N CYS A 270 10.12 -21.11 -15.81
CA CYS A 270 10.61 -22.50 -15.84
C CYS A 270 10.28 -23.32 -14.55
N PHE A 271 9.13 -23.09 -13.92
CA PHE A 271 8.67 -23.79 -12.73
C PHE A 271 7.78 -24.98 -13.13
N GLN A 272 8.08 -26.16 -12.58
CA GLN A 272 7.34 -27.39 -12.87
C GLN A 272 5.88 -27.30 -12.39
N SER A 273 5.00 -27.91 -13.16
CA SER A 273 3.53 -27.86 -13.13
C SER A 273 2.88 -27.91 -11.75
N ILE A 274 2.05 -26.90 -11.44
CA ILE A 274 1.11 -26.88 -10.33
C ILE A 274 -0.20 -27.60 -10.69
N THR A 275 -0.66 -28.42 -9.76
CA THR A 275 -2.09 -28.66 -9.53
C THR A 275 -2.49 -27.88 -8.27
N ILE A 276 -3.03 -26.65 -8.43
CA ILE A 276 -3.72 -25.95 -7.33
C ILE A 276 -5.07 -26.66 -7.25
N LEU A 277 -5.07 -27.78 -6.52
CA LEU A 277 -6.20 -28.52 -5.95
C LEU A 277 -7.40 -28.89 -6.86
N THR A 278 -7.64 -30.19 -6.97
CA THR A 278 -9.00 -30.75 -6.90
C THR A 278 -9.55 -30.67 -5.48
#